data_AF-A0A6C0H6C5-F1
#
_entry.id   AF-A0A6C0H6C5-F1
#
_cell.length_a   1.000
_cell.length_b   1.000
_cell.length_c   1.000
_cell.angle_alpha   90.00
_cell.angle_beta   90.00
_cell.angle_gamma   90.00
#
_symmetry.space_group_name_H-M   'P 1'
#
loop_
_entity.id
_entity.type
_entity.pdbx_description
1 polymer ?
#
loop_
_entity_poly.entity_id
_entity_poly.type
_entity_poly.pdbx_seq_one_letter_code
_entity_poly.pdbx_strand_id
1 'polypeptide(L)'
;MFENIEEIEKKYGLKIDKNKYDEKIILLIFNSSELKEEDYDLNDSNVLNIIGIYYRHVKKDNENAKKYYLIAIEKENEDAMYNIGYLYDKEKDYENAKKYYLMAIVKGNTSALNNLGNLYYDKKDYENAKKYYLIAIEKGNDSAMNNLGLLYYKVEKDYENAKKYYLMSAEKGNNDAMNNLGSLYYNIEKDNENAKKYWLMAIEKGNESAMNNIKQIMNKIELYLCLKEIENKTELVENEIKKLKKVKKVNEYENKLIYFDGLNNIKNCEICFENDKLHLLMECGRHDICKDCFIKVEKCPYCRN
;
A
#
# COMPACT_ATOMS: atom_id res chain seq x y z
N MET A 1 -5.76 26.66 -4.77
CA MET A 1 -6.95 26.35 -5.58
C MET A 1 -6.63 25.07 -6.33
N PHE A 2 -7.54 24.11 -6.40
CA PHE A 2 -7.36 22.90 -7.21
C PHE A 2 -7.53 23.26 -8.68
N GLU A 3 -6.62 22.78 -9.52
CA GLU A 3 -6.64 23.03 -10.97
C GLU A 3 -7.30 21.90 -11.76
N ASN A 4 -7.35 20.69 -11.19
CA ASN A 4 -7.92 19.49 -11.81
C ASN A 4 -8.46 18.52 -10.73
N ILE A 5 -9.20 17.51 -11.18
CA ILE A 5 -9.79 16.48 -10.29
C ILE A 5 -8.69 15.63 -9.61
N GLU A 6 -7.56 15.35 -10.26
CA GLU A 6 -6.48 14.53 -9.70
C GLU A 6 -5.92 15.13 -8.40
N GLU A 7 -5.81 16.44 -8.31
CA GLU A 7 -5.36 17.13 -7.10
C GLU A 7 -6.35 16.96 -5.93
N ILE A 8 -7.66 16.98 -6.23
CA ILE A 8 -8.73 16.74 -5.26
C ILE A 8 -8.67 15.29 -4.78
N GLU A 9 -8.60 14.34 -5.71
CA GLU A 9 -8.49 12.91 -5.43
C GLU A 9 -7.29 12.61 -4.54
N LYS A 10 -6.11 13.15 -4.90
CA LYS A 10 -4.88 12.97 -4.14
C LYS A 10 -4.97 13.56 -2.73
N LYS A 11 -5.54 14.76 -2.58
CA LYS A 11 -5.61 15.42 -1.27
C LYS A 11 -6.62 14.77 -0.32
N TYR A 12 -7.77 14.34 -0.84
CA TYR A 12 -8.86 13.82 -0.02
C TYR A 12 -8.98 12.29 -0.03
N GLY A 13 -8.12 11.59 -0.77
CA GLY A 13 -8.17 10.13 -0.93
C GLY A 13 -9.46 9.67 -1.61
N LEU A 14 -9.92 10.42 -2.61
CA LEU A 14 -11.16 10.18 -3.34
C LEU A 14 -10.87 9.53 -4.70
N LYS A 15 -11.90 8.90 -5.26
CA LYS A 15 -11.94 8.50 -6.67
C LYS A 15 -13.25 9.00 -7.25
N ILE A 16 -13.18 9.97 -8.16
CA ILE A 16 -14.32 10.65 -8.76
C ILE A 16 -14.43 10.18 -10.21
N ASP A 17 -15.59 9.65 -10.59
CA ASP A 17 -15.81 9.19 -11.97
C ASP A 17 -16.01 10.37 -12.92
N LYS A 18 -14.93 10.78 -13.58
CA LYS A 18 -14.93 11.93 -14.51
C LYS A 18 -15.90 11.78 -15.68
N ASN A 19 -16.41 10.58 -15.96
CA ASN A 19 -17.41 10.38 -17.01
C ASN A 19 -18.85 10.69 -16.54
N LYS A 20 -19.09 10.67 -15.22
CA LYS A 20 -20.40 10.93 -14.62
C LYS A 20 -20.60 12.38 -14.21
N TYR A 21 -19.53 13.11 -13.95
CA TYR A 21 -19.57 14.43 -13.32
C TYR A 21 -18.89 15.50 -14.17
N ASP A 22 -19.50 16.70 -14.25
CA ASP A 22 -18.87 17.86 -14.88
C ASP A 22 -17.68 18.36 -14.03
N GLU A 23 -16.49 18.29 -14.60
CA GLU A 23 -15.25 18.73 -13.95
C GLU A 23 -15.30 20.18 -13.49
N LYS A 24 -15.92 21.09 -14.25
CA LYS A 24 -16.03 22.50 -13.86
C LYS A 24 -16.84 22.65 -12.60
N ILE A 25 -17.94 21.91 -12.48
CA ILE A 25 -18.79 21.94 -11.29
C ILE A 25 -18.05 21.37 -10.08
N ILE A 26 -17.32 20.26 -10.24
CA ILE A 26 -16.50 19.68 -9.17
C ILE A 26 -15.46 20.71 -8.69
N LEU A 27 -14.71 21.31 -9.61
CA LEU A 27 -13.69 22.30 -9.27
C LEU A 27 -14.30 23.52 -8.58
N LEU A 28 -15.47 23.98 -9.02
CA LEU A 28 -16.20 25.08 -8.39
C LEU A 28 -16.57 24.74 -6.93
N ILE A 29 -17.17 23.57 -6.71
CA ILE A 29 -17.57 23.12 -5.37
C ILE A 29 -16.36 22.97 -4.44
N PHE A 30 -15.30 22.27 -4.88
CA PHE A 30 -14.14 21.98 -4.02
C PHE A 30 -13.22 23.18 -3.77
N ASN A 31 -13.27 24.21 -4.62
CA ASN A 31 -12.57 25.47 -4.39
C ASN A 31 -13.37 26.48 -3.58
N SER A 32 -14.67 26.25 -3.37
CA SER A 32 -15.52 27.16 -2.63
C SER A 32 -15.24 27.09 -1.13
N SER A 33 -15.10 28.27 -0.49
CA SER A 33 -15.03 28.38 0.96
C SER A 33 -16.38 28.13 1.62
N GLU A 34 -17.47 28.41 0.92
CA GLU A 34 -18.85 28.18 1.34
C GLU A 34 -19.71 27.97 0.10
N LEU A 35 -20.63 27.01 0.15
CA LEU A 35 -21.55 26.74 -0.96
C LEU A 35 -22.83 27.54 -0.73
N LYS A 36 -23.23 28.33 -1.73
CA LYS A 36 -24.56 28.93 -1.77
C LYS A 36 -25.45 28.07 -2.65
N GLU A 37 -26.56 27.58 -2.11
CA GLU A 37 -27.48 26.66 -2.80
C GLU A 37 -27.97 27.23 -4.16
N GLU A 38 -28.04 28.56 -4.30
CA GLU A 38 -28.43 29.26 -5.53
C GLU A 38 -27.43 29.14 -6.69
N ASP A 39 -26.16 28.81 -6.42
CA ASP A 39 -25.09 28.72 -7.42
C ASP A 39 -25.06 27.35 -8.14
N TYR A 40 -25.90 26.39 -7.71
CA TYR A 40 -25.84 25.00 -8.15
C TYR A 40 -27.22 24.49 -8.59
N ASP A 41 -27.25 23.63 -9.62
CA ASP A 41 -28.47 22.94 -10.00
C ASP A 41 -28.78 21.81 -8.99
N LEU A 42 -29.56 22.14 -7.97
CA LEU A 42 -30.01 21.17 -6.96
C LEU A 42 -31.07 20.19 -7.50
N ASN A 43 -31.45 20.27 -8.78
CA ASN A 43 -32.20 19.20 -9.42
C ASN A 43 -31.31 18.10 -9.99
N ASP A 44 -30.02 18.37 -10.22
CA ASP A 44 -29.07 17.35 -10.65
C ASP A 44 -28.61 16.51 -9.46
N SER A 45 -28.98 15.22 -9.50
CA SER A 45 -28.63 14.24 -8.48
C SER A 45 -27.11 14.06 -8.32
N ASN A 46 -26.34 14.25 -9.40
CA ASN A 46 -24.88 14.16 -9.39
C ASN A 46 -24.27 15.37 -8.67
N VAL A 47 -24.78 16.57 -8.92
CA VAL A 47 -24.36 17.79 -8.21
C VAL A 47 -24.62 17.64 -6.71
N LEU A 48 -25.80 17.16 -6.32
CA LEU A 48 -26.14 16.89 -4.92
C LEU A 48 -25.19 15.86 -4.28
N ASN A 49 -24.85 14.78 -4.99
CA ASN A 49 -23.87 13.81 -4.49
C ASN A 49 -22.48 14.44 -4.29
N ILE A 50 -22.01 15.26 -5.24
CA ILE A 50 -20.71 15.97 -5.12
C ILE A 50 -20.73 16.96 -3.94
N ILE A 51 -21.83 17.70 -3.74
CA ILE A 51 -22.00 18.57 -2.56
C ILE A 51 -21.93 17.74 -1.28
N GLY A 52 -22.58 16.58 -1.23
CA GLY A 52 -22.48 15.66 -0.09
C GLY A 52 -21.04 15.19 0.18
N ILE A 53 -20.28 14.88 -0.88
CA ILE A 53 -18.86 14.51 -0.77
C ILE A 53 -18.03 15.69 -0.23
N TYR A 54 -18.29 16.91 -0.71
CA TYR A 54 -17.65 18.12 -0.22
C TYR A 54 -17.89 18.33 1.28
N TYR A 55 -19.14 18.26 1.75
CA TYR A 55 -19.44 18.43 3.17
C TYR A 55 -18.73 17.37 4.02
N ARG A 56 -18.74 16.12 3.57
CA ARG A 56 -18.07 15.02 4.26
C ARG A 56 -16.54 15.18 4.31
N HIS A 57 -15.90 15.50 3.18
CA HIS A 57 -14.43 15.45 3.07
C HIS A 57 -13.75 16.78 3.38
N VAL A 58 -14.34 17.90 2.94
CA VAL A 58 -13.79 19.25 3.09
C VAL A 58 -14.26 19.89 4.38
N LYS A 59 -15.58 19.91 4.63
CA LYS A 59 -16.15 20.54 5.83
C LYS A 59 -16.16 19.65 7.07
N LYS A 60 -16.02 18.33 6.89
CA LYS A 60 -16.19 17.33 7.95
C LYS A 60 -17.55 17.42 8.64
N ASP A 61 -18.57 17.76 7.86
CA ASP A 61 -19.95 17.93 8.30
C ASP A 61 -20.80 16.77 7.78
N ASN A 62 -21.00 15.77 8.64
CA ASN A 62 -21.74 14.56 8.27
C ASN A 62 -23.26 14.80 8.19
N GLU A 63 -23.79 15.78 8.91
CA GLU A 63 -25.22 16.09 8.91
C GLU A 63 -25.62 16.69 7.56
N ASN A 64 -24.90 17.71 7.10
CA ASN A 64 -25.11 18.27 5.77
C ASN A 64 -24.79 17.25 4.67
N ALA A 65 -23.72 16.46 4.81
CA ALA A 65 -23.42 15.41 3.84
C ALA A 65 -24.61 14.44 3.67
N LYS A 66 -25.19 13.96 4.78
CA LYS A 66 -26.40 13.11 4.75
C LYS A 66 -27.59 13.82 4.14
N LYS A 67 -27.86 15.09 4.50
CA LYS A 67 -28.95 15.89 3.91
C LYS A 67 -28.86 15.83 2.38
N TYR A 68 -27.70 16.18 1.81
CA TYR A 68 -27.52 16.19 0.36
C TYR A 68 -27.55 14.81 -0.27
N TYR A 69 -26.98 13.78 0.38
CA TYR A 69 -27.11 12.41 -0.13
C TYR A 69 -28.56 11.92 -0.14
N LEU A 70 -29.36 12.23 0.88
CA LEU A 70 -30.78 11.84 0.91
C LEU A 70 -31.55 12.49 -0.24
N ILE A 71 -31.35 13.80 -0.49
CA ILE A 71 -31.98 14.50 -1.62
C ILE A 71 -31.51 13.90 -2.96
N ALA A 72 -30.22 13.53 -3.09
CA ALA A 72 -29.70 12.87 -4.28
C ALA A 72 -30.33 11.47 -4.49
N ILE A 73 -30.57 10.72 -3.40
CA ILE A 73 -31.21 9.40 -3.43
C ILE A 73 -32.68 9.49 -3.84
N GLU A 74 -33.41 10.53 -3.39
CA GLU A 74 -34.78 10.81 -3.86
C GLU A 74 -34.83 11.03 -5.38
N LYS A 75 -33.71 11.44 -5.97
CA LYS A 75 -33.50 11.60 -7.41
C LYS A 75 -32.76 10.41 -8.04
N GLU A 76 -32.80 9.25 -7.37
CA GLU A 76 -32.22 7.98 -7.80
C GLU A 76 -30.68 7.94 -7.98
N ASN A 77 -29.93 8.83 -7.33
CA ASN A 77 -28.47 8.79 -7.40
C ASN A 77 -27.89 7.54 -6.73
N GLU A 78 -27.27 6.66 -7.51
CA GLU A 78 -26.69 5.40 -7.05
C GLU A 78 -25.42 5.59 -6.18
N ASP A 79 -24.61 6.60 -6.49
CA ASP A 79 -23.37 6.88 -5.75
C ASP A 79 -23.69 7.45 -4.35
N ALA A 80 -24.75 8.25 -4.24
CA ALA A 80 -25.26 8.76 -2.97
C ALA A 80 -25.77 7.63 -2.06
N MET A 81 -26.41 6.58 -2.61
CA MET A 81 -26.82 5.39 -1.83
C MET A 81 -25.61 4.72 -1.19
N TYR A 82 -24.51 4.57 -1.93
CA TYR A 82 -23.27 4.03 -1.37
C TYR A 82 -22.65 4.97 -0.31
N ASN A 83 -22.57 6.27 -0.60
CA ASN A 83 -21.92 7.25 0.26
C ASN A 83 -22.65 7.44 1.59
N ILE A 84 -23.97 7.46 1.60
CA ILE A 84 -24.74 7.55 2.84
C ILE A 84 -24.65 6.26 3.66
N GLY A 85 -24.65 5.09 2.98
CA GLY A 85 -24.44 3.80 3.65
C GLY A 85 -23.10 3.76 4.40
N TYR A 86 -22.05 4.31 3.79
CA TYR A 86 -20.75 4.48 4.42
C TYR A 86 -20.78 5.42 5.64
N LEU A 87 -21.53 6.53 5.60
CA LEU A 87 -21.65 7.40 6.76
C LEU A 87 -22.32 6.71 7.93
N TYR A 88 -23.45 6.02 7.69
CA TYR A 88 -24.13 5.26 8.73
C TYR A 88 -23.25 4.14 9.31
N ASP A 89 -22.46 3.46 8.46
CA ASP A 89 -21.52 2.43 8.92
C ASP A 89 -20.46 3.01 9.87
N LYS A 90 -19.88 4.17 9.52
CA LYS A 90 -18.93 4.87 10.39
C LYS A 90 -19.52 5.32 11.71
N GLU A 91 -20.80 5.63 11.74
CA GLU A 91 -21.53 5.97 12.96
C GLU A 91 -22.08 4.76 13.71
N LYS A 92 -21.83 3.54 13.20
CA LYS A 92 -22.32 2.26 13.74
C LYS A 92 -23.85 2.12 13.71
N ASP A 93 -24.54 2.91 12.90
CA ASP A 93 -25.94 2.68 12.54
C ASP A 93 -25.99 1.62 11.43
N TYR A 94 -25.77 0.37 11.84
CA TYR A 94 -25.65 -0.73 10.90
C TYR A 94 -26.96 -1.10 10.20
N GLU A 95 -28.11 -0.67 10.72
CA GLU A 95 -29.39 -0.93 10.09
C GLU A 95 -29.56 -0.04 8.87
N ASN A 96 -29.34 1.27 9.02
CA ASN A 96 -29.35 2.19 7.89
C ASN A 96 -28.20 1.92 6.92
N ALA A 97 -26.99 1.63 7.42
CA ALA A 97 -25.87 1.26 6.55
C ALA A 97 -26.20 0.07 5.64
N LYS A 98 -26.74 -1.01 6.22
CA LYS A 98 -27.21 -2.17 5.46
C LYS A 98 -28.29 -1.81 4.46
N LYS A 99 -29.30 -1.03 4.85
CA LYS A 99 -30.39 -0.58 3.97
C LYS A 99 -29.83 0.11 2.72
N TYR A 100 -28.98 1.12 2.89
CA TYR A 100 -28.47 1.90 1.77
C TYR A 100 -27.42 1.15 0.93
N TYR A 101 -26.61 0.28 1.53
CA TYR A 101 -25.76 -0.62 0.75
C TYR A 101 -26.56 -1.59 -0.10
N LEU A 102 -27.65 -2.17 0.41
CA LEU A 102 -28.53 -3.02 -0.42
C LEU A 102 -29.15 -2.24 -1.58
N MET A 103 -29.58 -0.99 -1.35
CA MET A 103 -30.07 -0.13 -2.44
C MET A 103 -28.99 0.12 -3.51
N ALA A 104 -27.77 0.45 -3.09
CA ALA A 104 -26.64 0.66 -3.99
C ALA A 104 -26.28 -0.62 -4.78
N ILE A 105 -26.34 -1.80 -4.15
CA ILE A 105 -26.11 -3.10 -4.80
C ILE A 105 -27.15 -3.36 -5.90
N VAL A 106 -28.43 -3.05 -5.64
CA VAL A 106 -29.50 -3.20 -6.64
C VAL A 106 -29.26 -2.31 -7.86
N LYS A 107 -28.66 -1.14 -7.67
CA LYS A 107 -28.23 -0.24 -8.76
C LYS A 107 -26.87 -0.62 -9.38
N GLY A 108 -26.24 -1.72 -8.94
CA GLY A 108 -25.02 -2.25 -9.54
C GLY A 108 -23.72 -1.77 -8.91
N ASN A 109 -23.76 -1.07 -7.78
CA ASN A 109 -22.55 -0.63 -7.08
C ASN A 109 -21.82 -1.82 -6.42
N THR A 110 -20.69 -2.22 -7.00
CA THR A 110 -19.91 -3.37 -6.53
C THR A 110 -19.12 -3.09 -5.25
N SER A 111 -18.77 -1.83 -4.98
CA SER A 111 -18.13 -1.41 -3.73
C SER A 111 -19.03 -1.59 -2.51
N ALA A 112 -20.34 -1.42 -2.70
CA ALA A 112 -21.34 -1.68 -1.66
C ALA A 112 -21.38 -3.16 -1.23
N LEU A 113 -21.12 -4.11 -2.14
CA LEU A 113 -21.03 -5.54 -1.79
C LEU A 113 -19.92 -5.79 -0.78
N ASN A 114 -18.72 -5.23 -1.02
CA ASN A 114 -17.58 -5.38 -0.13
C ASN A 114 -17.87 -4.76 1.25
N ASN A 115 -18.45 -3.56 1.29
CA ASN A 115 -18.76 -2.91 2.57
C ASN A 115 -19.89 -3.60 3.33
N LEU A 116 -20.87 -4.16 2.62
CA LEU A 116 -21.88 -5.00 3.26
C LEU A 116 -21.24 -6.27 3.85
N GLY A 117 -20.28 -6.88 3.16
CA GLY A 117 -19.45 -7.96 3.69
C GLY A 117 -18.71 -7.56 4.97
N ASN A 118 -18.09 -6.38 5.00
CA ASN A 118 -17.42 -5.83 6.20
C ASN A 118 -18.40 -5.65 7.35
N LEU A 119 -19.59 -5.10 7.09
CA LEU A 119 -20.63 -4.89 8.09
C LEU A 119 -21.05 -6.23 8.73
N TYR A 120 -21.24 -7.28 7.92
CA TYR A 120 -21.52 -8.62 8.44
C TYR A 120 -20.35 -9.20 9.23
N TYR A 121 -19.11 -8.99 8.76
CA TYR A 121 -17.90 -9.43 9.45
C TYR A 121 -17.79 -8.79 10.84
N ASP A 122 -18.04 -7.49 10.96
CA ASP A 122 -18.00 -6.75 12.22
C ASP A 122 -19.10 -7.21 13.19
N LYS A 123 -20.27 -7.58 12.65
CA LYS A 123 -21.35 -8.24 13.41
C LYS A 123 -21.09 -9.71 13.72
N LYS A 124 -19.95 -10.26 13.31
CA LYS A 124 -19.57 -11.68 13.45
C LYS A 124 -20.50 -12.66 12.74
N ASP A 125 -21.25 -12.18 11.75
CA ASP A 125 -22.03 -13.01 10.84
C ASP A 125 -21.13 -13.37 9.64
N TYR A 126 -20.21 -14.31 9.90
CA TYR A 126 -19.15 -14.64 8.96
C TYR A 126 -19.66 -15.38 7.71
N GLU A 127 -20.78 -16.09 7.81
CA GLU A 127 -21.41 -16.74 6.65
C GLU A 127 -21.89 -15.71 5.64
N ASN A 128 -22.63 -14.68 6.09
CA ASN A 128 -23.04 -13.59 5.21
C ASN A 128 -21.84 -12.77 4.74
N ALA A 129 -20.86 -12.49 5.61
CA ALA A 129 -19.64 -11.78 5.20
C ALA A 129 -18.95 -12.48 4.02
N LYS A 130 -18.69 -13.79 4.17
CA LYS A 130 -18.11 -14.64 3.13
C LYS A 130 -18.92 -14.61 1.84
N LYS A 131 -20.25 -14.77 1.94
CA LYS A 131 -21.16 -14.71 0.80
C LYS A 131 -21.02 -13.39 0.02
N TYR A 132 -21.09 -12.25 0.70
CA TYR A 132 -21.00 -10.95 0.04
C TYR A 132 -19.61 -10.64 -0.51
N TYR A 133 -18.53 -11.08 0.15
CA TYR A 133 -17.19 -10.97 -0.42
C TYR A 133 -17.04 -11.81 -1.70
N LEU A 134 -17.56 -13.04 -1.74
CA LEU A 134 -17.53 -13.86 -2.95
C LEU A 134 -18.27 -13.19 -4.11
N ILE A 135 -19.48 -12.67 -3.87
CA ILE A 135 -20.24 -11.93 -4.90
C ILE A 135 -19.47 -10.68 -5.35
N ALA A 136 -18.84 -9.96 -4.42
CA ALA A 136 -18.03 -8.79 -4.76
C ALA A 136 -16.84 -9.15 -5.67
N ILE A 137 -16.15 -10.26 -5.37
CA ILE A 137 -15.02 -10.77 -6.19
C ILE A 137 -15.50 -11.15 -7.58
N GLU A 138 -16.63 -11.88 -7.70
CA GLU A 138 -17.23 -12.23 -8.99
C GLU A 138 -17.59 -10.99 -9.83
N LYS A 139 -17.93 -9.88 -9.16
CA LYS A 139 -18.22 -8.58 -9.79
C LYS A 139 -16.97 -7.69 -9.96
N GLY A 140 -15.77 -8.23 -9.75
CA GLY A 140 -14.51 -7.52 -10.00
C GLY A 140 -14.06 -6.58 -8.88
N ASN A 141 -14.56 -6.76 -7.65
CA ASN A 141 -14.05 -6.01 -6.50
C ASN A 141 -12.79 -6.67 -5.93
N ASP A 142 -11.62 -6.12 -6.27
CA ASP A 142 -10.32 -6.66 -5.85
C ASP A 142 -10.06 -6.52 -4.34
N SER A 143 -10.68 -5.54 -3.66
CA SER A 143 -10.55 -5.35 -2.21
C SER A 143 -11.21 -6.48 -1.42
N ALA A 144 -12.31 -7.04 -1.95
CA ALA A 144 -13.00 -8.16 -1.33
C ALA A 144 -12.16 -9.44 -1.28
N MET A 145 -11.18 -9.61 -2.19
CA MET A 145 -10.25 -10.74 -2.16
C MET A 145 -9.40 -10.72 -0.88
N ASN A 146 -8.83 -9.56 -0.51
CA ASN A 146 -8.09 -9.42 0.74
C ASN A 146 -8.97 -9.66 1.97
N ASN A 147 -10.20 -9.14 1.98
CA ASN A 147 -11.12 -9.31 3.12
C ASN A 147 -11.57 -10.77 3.28
N LEU A 148 -11.79 -11.47 2.17
CA LEU A 148 -12.07 -12.90 2.20
C LEU A 148 -10.86 -13.71 2.67
N GLY A 149 -9.65 -13.38 2.21
CA GLY A 149 -8.41 -13.98 2.71
C GLY A 149 -8.23 -13.77 4.22
N LEU A 150 -8.60 -12.58 4.72
CA LEU A 150 -8.57 -12.26 6.14
C LEU A 150 -9.58 -13.09 6.94
N LEU A 151 -10.79 -13.28 6.41
CA LEU A 151 -11.80 -14.14 7.02
C LEU A 151 -11.28 -15.58 7.14
N TYR A 152 -10.74 -16.15 6.07
CA TYR A 152 -10.15 -17.48 6.09
C TYR A 152 -9.00 -17.59 7.11
N TYR A 153 -8.11 -16.60 7.15
CA TYR A 153 -6.96 -16.60 8.06
C TYR A 153 -7.35 -16.47 9.54
N LYS A 154 -8.23 -15.51 9.85
CA LYS A 154 -8.54 -15.13 11.24
C LYS A 154 -9.66 -15.97 11.84
N VAL A 155 -10.70 -16.28 11.06
CA VAL A 155 -11.92 -16.92 11.52
C VAL A 155 -11.87 -18.43 11.26
N GLU A 156 -11.79 -18.83 9.98
CA GLU A 156 -11.88 -20.24 9.61
C GLU A 156 -10.59 -21.03 9.85
N LYS A 157 -9.45 -20.33 10.01
CA LYS A 157 -8.10 -20.92 10.12
C LYS A 157 -7.72 -21.79 8.91
N ASP A 158 -8.32 -21.51 7.77
CA ASP A 158 -8.00 -22.13 6.49
C ASP A 158 -6.91 -21.30 5.79
N TYR A 159 -5.66 -21.64 6.08
CA TYR A 159 -4.52 -20.89 5.58
C TYR A 159 -4.27 -21.10 4.09
N GLU A 160 -4.74 -22.21 3.51
CA GLU A 160 -4.60 -22.49 2.08
C GLU A 160 -5.51 -21.53 1.28
N ASN A 161 -6.79 -21.43 1.66
CA ASN A 161 -7.69 -20.46 1.05
C ASN A 161 -7.28 -19.02 1.36
N ALA A 162 -6.82 -18.72 2.58
CA ALA A 162 -6.29 -17.40 2.89
C ALA A 162 -5.16 -17.00 1.93
N LYS A 163 -4.17 -17.87 1.75
CA LYS A 163 -3.05 -17.68 0.82
C LYS A 163 -3.54 -17.49 -0.61
N LYS A 164 -4.45 -18.33 -1.09
CA LYS A 164 -5.04 -18.22 -2.43
C LYS A 164 -5.64 -16.83 -2.67
N TYR A 165 -6.52 -16.37 -1.79
CA TYR A 165 -7.19 -15.07 -1.98
C TYR A 165 -6.26 -13.88 -1.78
N TYR A 166 -5.29 -13.97 -0.86
CA TYR A 166 -4.28 -12.92 -0.77
C TYR A 166 -3.38 -12.87 -1.99
N LEU A 167 -3.00 -14.01 -2.59
CA LEU A 167 -2.24 -14.05 -3.86
C LEU A 167 -3.00 -13.33 -4.97
N MET A 168 -4.27 -13.69 -5.17
CA MET A 168 -5.13 -13.04 -6.16
C MET A 168 -5.22 -11.51 -5.94
N SER A 169 -5.36 -11.06 -4.69
CA SER A 169 -5.42 -9.62 -4.39
C SER A 169 -4.06 -8.92 -4.56
N ALA A 170 -2.96 -9.58 -4.20
CA ALA A 170 -1.61 -9.06 -4.39
C ALA A 170 -1.24 -8.92 -5.87
N GLU A 171 -1.68 -9.85 -6.73
CA GLU A 171 -1.54 -9.74 -8.19
C GLU A 171 -2.26 -8.52 -8.77
N LYS A 172 -3.33 -8.05 -8.10
CA LYS A 172 -4.05 -6.81 -8.42
C LYS A 172 -3.41 -5.56 -7.80
N GLY A 173 -2.26 -5.70 -7.15
CA GLY A 173 -1.51 -4.58 -6.57
C GLY A 173 -1.97 -4.17 -5.15
N ASN A 174 -2.79 -4.99 -4.48
CA ASN A 174 -3.20 -4.69 -3.10
C ASN A 174 -2.02 -4.88 -2.12
N ASN A 175 -1.52 -3.79 -1.56
CA ASN A 175 -0.36 -3.81 -0.67
C ASN A 175 -0.66 -4.42 0.71
N ASP A 176 -1.91 -4.38 1.19
CA ASP A 176 -2.33 -5.03 2.43
C ASP A 176 -2.34 -6.54 2.26
N ALA A 177 -2.78 -7.04 1.10
CA ALA A 177 -2.73 -8.45 0.76
C ALA A 177 -1.28 -8.96 0.67
N MET A 178 -0.37 -8.18 0.07
CA MET A 178 1.07 -8.47 0.07
C MET A 178 1.63 -8.54 1.49
N ASN A 179 1.26 -7.59 2.36
CA ASN A 179 1.66 -7.64 3.77
C ASN A 179 1.12 -8.89 4.48
N ASN A 180 -0.14 -9.22 4.27
CA ASN A 180 -0.79 -10.40 4.85
C ASN A 180 -0.17 -11.71 4.35
N LEU A 181 0.22 -11.80 3.07
CA LEU A 181 1.01 -12.92 2.54
C LEU A 181 2.34 -13.04 3.24
N GLY A 182 3.09 -11.95 3.39
CA GLY A 182 4.37 -11.98 4.08
C GLY A 182 4.23 -12.49 5.52
N SER A 183 3.17 -12.05 6.22
CA SER A 183 2.83 -12.55 7.56
C SER A 183 2.41 -14.01 7.58
N LEU A 184 1.70 -14.50 6.56
CA LEU A 184 1.32 -15.91 6.44
C LEU A 184 2.55 -16.79 6.23
N TYR A 185 3.43 -16.43 5.28
CA TYR A 185 4.68 -17.15 5.04
C TYR A 185 5.56 -17.20 6.29
N TYR A 186 5.71 -16.07 6.98
CA TYR A 186 6.51 -16.01 8.20
C TYR A 186 5.93 -16.83 9.36
N ASN A 187 4.64 -16.63 9.67
CA ASN A 187 4.05 -17.19 10.89
C ASN A 187 3.56 -18.62 10.73
N ILE A 188 3.01 -18.97 9.57
CA ILE A 188 2.38 -20.27 9.31
C ILE A 188 3.34 -21.21 8.60
N GLU A 189 3.90 -20.80 7.45
CA GLU A 189 4.76 -21.68 6.63
C GLU A 189 6.23 -21.69 7.10
N LYS A 190 6.61 -20.75 7.98
CA LYS A 190 8.00 -20.54 8.44
C LYS A 190 8.99 -20.28 7.30
N ASP A 191 8.51 -19.68 6.22
CA ASP A 191 9.28 -19.33 5.04
C ASP A 191 9.69 -17.85 5.10
N ASN A 192 10.90 -17.60 5.57
CA ASN A 192 11.45 -16.25 5.68
C ASN A 192 11.75 -15.62 4.31
N GLU A 193 12.05 -16.41 3.29
CA GLU A 193 12.41 -15.90 1.96
C GLU A 193 11.18 -15.30 1.27
N ASN A 194 10.09 -16.06 1.23
CA ASN A 194 8.83 -15.56 0.71
C ASN A 194 8.25 -14.45 1.60
N ALA A 195 8.41 -14.51 2.92
CA ALA A 195 8.02 -13.41 3.80
C ALA A 195 8.70 -12.09 3.43
N LYS A 196 10.04 -12.10 3.27
CA LYS A 196 10.82 -10.94 2.82
C LYS A 196 10.34 -10.43 1.47
N LYS A 197 10.17 -11.34 0.49
CA LYS A 197 9.71 -11.00 -0.86
C LYS A 197 8.39 -10.23 -0.84
N TYR A 198 7.36 -10.77 -0.21
CA TYR A 198 6.04 -10.14 -0.20
C TYR A 198 6.00 -8.86 0.65
N TRP A 199 6.75 -8.80 1.76
CA TRP A 199 6.87 -7.55 2.51
C TRP A 199 7.61 -6.45 1.73
N LEU A 200 8.68 -6.76 0.99
CA LEU A 200 9.36 -5.80 0.12
C LEU A 200 8.42 -5.27 -0.98
N MET A 201 7.64 -6.14 -1.62
CA MET A 201 6.61 -5.72 -2.59
C MET A 201 5.57 -4.78 -1.96
N ALA A 202 5.12 -5.07 -0.74
CA ALA A 202 4.19 -4.22 -0.02
C ALA A 202 4.80 -2.85 0.34
N ILE A 203 6.08 -2.83 0.76
CA ILE A 203 6.83 -1.62 1.09
C ILE A 203 7.02 -0.71 -0.12
N GLU A 204 7.34 -1.29 -1.28
CA GLU A 204 7.42 -0.55 -2.55
C GLU A 204 6.11 0.18 -2.85
N LYS A 205 4.96 -0.42 -2.46
CA LYS A 205 3.63 0.19 -2.58
C LYS A 205 3.21 1.02 -1.36
N GLY A 206 4.13 1.35 -0.45
CA GLY A 206 3.89 2.26 0.68
C GLY A 206 3.28 1.61 1.92
N ASN A 207 3.31 0.29 2.07
CA ASN A 207 2.74 -0.38 3.25
C ASN A 207 3.67 -0.27 4.47
N GLU A 208 3.27 0.52 5.46
CA GLU A 208 4.05 0.73 6.70
C GLU A 208 4.10 -0.51 7.61
N SER A 209 3.03 -1.31 7.63
CA SER A 209 2.98 -2.52 8.44
C SER A 209 4.01 -3.54 7.96
N ALA A 210 4.16 -3.70 6.64
CA ALA A 210 5.20 -4.54 6.05
C ALA A 210 6.61 -4.04 6.40
N MET A 211 6.84 -2.72 6.39
CA MET A 211 8.12 -2.13 6.83
C MET A 211 8.46 -2.48 8.28
N ASN A 212 7.46 -2.50 9.17
CA ASN A 212 7.67 -2.88 10.56
C ASN A 212 7.89 -4.38 10.72
N ASN A 213 7.18 -5.20 9.94
CA ASN A 213 7.31 -6.65 9.97
C ASN A 213 8.69 -7.11 9.47
N ILE A 214 9.18 -6.58 8.35
CA ILE A 214 10.45 -7.01 7.76
C ILE A 214 11.66 -6.73 8.67
N LYS A 215 11.58 -5.69 9.50
CA LYS A 215 12.61 -5.33 10.50
C LYS A 215 12.80 -6.39 11.59
N GLN A 216 11.84 -7.31 11.78
CA GLN A 216 11.95 -8.40 12.74
C GLN A 216 12.91 -9.50 12.24
N ILE A 217 13.10 -9.62 10.92
CA ILE A 217 13.87 -10.70 10.30
C ILE A 217 15.10 -10.22 9.54
N MET A 218 15.12 -8.96 9.08
CA MET A 218 16.27 -8.37 8.40
C MET A 218 17.11 -7.55 9.37
N ASN A 219 18.43 -7.66 9.25
CA ASN A 219 19.31 -6.72 9.90
C ASN A 219 19.32 -5.36 9.16
N LYS A 220 19.83 -4.32 9.82
CA LYS A 220 19.80 -2.94 9.28
C LYS A 220 20.57 -2.76 7.96
N ILE A 221 21.63 -3.54 7.73
CA ILE A 221 22.43 -3.44 6.50
C ILE A 221 21.69 -4.10 5.34
N GLU A 222 21.18 -5.32 5.57
CA GLU A 222 20.36 -6.06 4.60
C GLU A 222 19.14 -5.22 4.16
N LEU A 223 18.39 -4.70 5.13
CA LEU A 223 17.24 -3.83 4.84
C LEU A 223 17.65 -2.58 4.05
N TYR A 224 18.75 -1.92 4.42
CA TYR A 224 19.24 -0.73 3.70
C TYR A 224 19.55 -1.03 2.23
N LEU A 225 20.18 -2.19 1.95
CA LEU A 225 20.51 -2.61 0.60
C LEU A 225 19.25 -2.86 -0.24
N CYS A 226 18.32 -3.68 0.26
CA CYS A 226 17.07 -3.97 -0.47
C CYS A 226 16.25 -2.70 -0.74
N LEU A 227 16.17 -1.78 0.23
CA LEU A 227 15.42 -0.53 0.04
C LEU A 227 16.07 0.38 -1.01
N LYS A 228 17.41 0.38 -1.14
CA LYS A 228 18.10 1.17 -2.16
C LYS A 228 17.81 0.69 -3.58
N GLU A 229 17.58 -0.61 -3.76
CA GLU A 229 17.31 -1.24 -5.06
C GLU A 229 15.89 -0.98 -5.59
N ILE A 230 14.95 -0.57 -4.72
CA ILE A 230 13.60 -0.20 -5.15
C ILE A 230 13.67 0.99 -6.12
N GLU A 231 13.18 0.84 -7.35
CA GLU A 231 13.23 1.91 -8.37
C GLU A 231 12.30 3.08 -8.01
N ASN A 232 11.00 2.78 -7.84
CA ASN A 232 9.95 3.77 -7.56
C ASN A 232 9.77 3.97 -6.06
N LYS A 233 10.72 4.66 -5.42
CA LYS A 233 10.73 4.87 -3.96
C LYS A 233 9.56 5.77 -3.54
N THR A 234 8.70 5.23 -2.67
CA THR A 234 7.70 6.03 -1.95
C THR A 234 8.37 6.88 -0.87
N GLU A 235 7.66 7.89 -0.36
CA GLU A 235 8.14 8.69 0.78
C GLU A 235 8.50 7.82 1.99
N LEU A 236 7.75 6.75 2.22
CA LEU A 236 8.04 5.75 3.25
C LEU A 236 9.44 5.15 3.09
N VAL A 237 9.76 4.68 1.87
CA VAL A 237 11.06 4.06 1.54
C VAL A 237 12.18 5.07 1.69
N GLU A 238 12.03 6.28 1.12
CA GLU A 238 13.06 7.31 1.23
C GLU A 238 13.35 7.71 2.67
N ASN A 239 12.31 7.88 3.48
CA ASN A 239 12.44 8.26 4.88
C ASN A 239 13.13 7.15 5.69
N GLU A 240 12.86 5.88 5.40
CA GLU A 240 13.54 4.77 6.06
C GLU A 240 15.02 4.67 5.63
N ILE A 241 15.35 4.85 4.35
CA ILE A 241 16.74 4.90 3.86
C ILE A 241 17.52 6.01 4.57
N LYS A 242 16.93 7.22 4.66
CA LYS A 242 17.54 8.37 5.38
C LYS A 242 17.81 8.04 6.86
N LYS A 243 16.90 7.31 7.52
CA LYS A 243 17.08 6.85 8.90
C LYS A 243 18.20 5.81 9.01
N LEU A 244 18.20 4.79 8.15
CA LEU A 244 19.18 3.71 8.15
C LEU A 244 20.60 4.23 7.87
N LYS A 245 20.76 5.21 6.97
CA LYS A 245 22.05 5.82 6.64
C LYS A 245 22.73 6.49 7.84
N LYS A 246 21.96 6.95 8.84
CA LYS A 246 22.50 7.54 10.08
C LYS A 246 22.99 6.49 11.08
N VAL A 247 22.71 5.20 10.86
CA VAL A 247 23.18 4.12 11.72
C VAL A 247 24.66 3.87 11.46
N LYS A 248 25.50 3.97 12.50
CA LYS A 248 26.97 3.80 12.41
C LYS A 248 27.40 2.61 11.55
N LYS A 249 26.85 1.42 11.81
CA LYS A 249 27.18 0.19 11.04
C LYS A 249 26.83 0.28 9.55
N VAL A 250 25.73 0.95 9.21
CA VAL A 250 25.30 1.13 7.80
C VAL A 250 26.21 2.14 7.11
N ASN A 251 26.55 3.24 7.80
CA ASN A 251 27.49 4.24 7.29
C ASN A 251 28.90 3.65 7.06
N GLU A 252 29.42 2.89 8.03
CA GLU A 252 30.69 2.18 7.90
C GLU A 252 30.68 1.19 6.73
N TYR A 253 29.56 0.51 6.51
CA TYR A 253 29.39 -0.39 5.38
C TYR A 253 29.38 0.36 4.04
N GLU A 254 28.65 1.48 3.94
CA GLU A 254 28.60 2.32 2.73
C GLU A 254 29.98 2.92 2.40
N ASN A 255 30.72 3.41 3.40
CA ASN A 255 32.08 3.92 3.20
C ASN A 255 33.03 2.83 2.70
N LYS A 256 32.89 1.60 3.21
CA LYS A 256 33.66 0.45 2.72
C LYS A 256 33.33 0.11 1.27
N LEU A 257 32.05 0.10 0.89
CA LEU A 257 31.66 -0.13 -0.51
C LEU A 257 32.25 0.93 -1.45
N ILE A 258 32.15 2.21 -1.08
CA ILE A 258 32.76 3.31 -1.86
C ILE A 258 34.28 3.12 -2.00
N TYR A 259 34.95 2.71 -0.93
CA TYR A 259 36.38 2.41 -0.97
C TYR A 259 36.69 1.27 -1.96
N PHE A 260 35.97 0.14 -1.90
CA PHE A 260 36.16 -0.99 -2.82
C PHE A 260 35.79 -0.68 -4.26
N ASP A 261 34.72 0.08 -4.52
CA ASP A 261 34.38 0.55 -5.87
C ASP A 261 35.48 1.47 -6.42
N GLY A 262 36.08 2.29 -5.55
CA GLY A 262 37.28 3.04 -5.84
C GLY A 262 38.44 2.14 -6.27
N LEU A 263 38.69 1.03 -5.55
CA LEU A 263 39.73 0.05 -5.86
C LEU A 263 39.50 -0.68 -7.19
N ASN A 264 38.25 -0.99 -7.55
CA ASN A 264 37.93 -1.61 -8.86
C ASN A 264 38.26 -0.70 -10.05
N ASN A 265 38.34 0.62 -9.83
CA ASN A 265 38.78 1.61 -10.82
C ASN A 265 40.30 1.89 -10.76
N ILE A 266 41.02 1.31 -9.80
CA ILE A 266 42.48 1.40 -9.74
C ILE A 266 43.07 0.41 -10.74
N LYS A 267 43.45 0.93 -11.91
CA LYS A 267 44.24 0.16 -12.89
C LYS A 267 45.70 -0.05 -12.42
N ASN A 268 46.21 0.82 -11.54
CA ASN A 268 47.60 0.83 -11.09
C ASN A 268 47.71 1.13 -9.57
N CYS A 269 48.36 0.25 -8.81
CA CYS A 269 48.70 0.48 -7.40
C CYS A 269 50.01 1.29 -7.29
N GLU A 270 49.99 2.49 -6.71
CA GLU A 270 51.19 3.34 -6.54
C GLU A 270 52.29 2.68 -5.68
N ILE A 271 51.93 1.80 -4.75
CA ILE A 271 52.88 1.02 -3.93
C ILE A 271 53.70 0.02 -4.79
N CYS A 272 53.12 -0.47 -5.89
CA CYS A 272 53.82 -1.35 -6.83
C CYS A 272 54.67 -0.58 -7.86
N PHE A 273 54.52 0.75 -7.93
CA PHE A 273 55.24 1.60 -8.88
C PHE A 273 56.64 2.00 -8.38
N GLU A 274 56.93 1.87 -7.09
CA GLU A 274 58.24 2.26 -6.51
C GLU A 274 59.40 1.30 -6.84
N ASN A 275 59.18 0.17 -7.53
CA ASN A 275 60.21 -0.86 -7.72
C ASN A 275 60.36 -1.45 -9.15
N ASP A 276 59.82 -0.79 -10.19
CA ASP A 276 60.01 -1.19 -11.61
C ASP A 276 59.72 -2.67 -11.93
N LYS A 277 58.87 -3.33 -11.14
CA LYS A 277 58.46 -4.73 -11.36
C LYS A 277 56.94 -4.84 -11.42
N LEU A 278 56.44 -4.96 -12.64
CA LEU A 278 55.07 -5.31 -12.95
C LEU A 278 54.81 -6.77 -12.52
N HIS A 279 54.24 -6.97 -11.34
CA HIS A 279 53.61 -8.25 -10.97
C HIS A 279 52.10 -8.05 -10.84
N LEU A 280 51.40 -8.14 -11.97
CA LEU A 280 49.96 -8.39 -11.99
C LEU A 280 49.75 -9.91 -12.09
N LEU A 281 49.30 -10.51 -10.99
CA LEU A 281 48.45 -11.71 -11.03
C LEU A 281 47.23 -11.40 -10.18
N MET A 282 46.20 -10.97 -10.89
CA MET A 282 44.95 -10.42 -10.37
C MET A 282 44.01 -11.53 -9.85
N GLU A 283 44.56 -12.53 -9.16
CA GLU A 283 43.80 -13.64 -8.54
C GLU A 283 44.20 -13.94 -7.09
N CYS A 284 45.34 -13.44 -6.58
CA CYS A 284 45.61 -13.48 -5.16
C CYS A 284 45.33 -12.10 -4.54
N GLY A 285 44.10 -11.94 -4.05
CA GLY A 285 43.79 -10.85 -3.16
C GLY A 285 44.81 -10.85 -1.99
N ARG A 286 45.56 -9.76 -1.85
CA ARG A 286 45.92 -9.28 -0.51
C ARG A 286 44.65 -8.74 0.15
N HIS A 287 43.67 -9.60 0.32
CA HIS A 287 42.52 -9.31 1.12
C HIS A 287 42.86 -9.84 2.49
N ASP A 288 43.22 -8.92 3.37
CA ASP A 288 43.20 -9.18 4.81
C ASP A 288 41.83 -9.73 5.24
N ILE A 289 40.75 -9.66 4.44
CA ILE A 289 39.39 -10.03 4.82
C ILE A 289 38.63 -10.79 3.69
N CYS A 290 38.05 -11.94 4.01
CA CYS A 290 37.24 -12.79 3.14
C CYS A 290 35.94 -12.09 2.66
N LYS A 291 35.61 -12.15 1.35
CA LYS A 291 34.40 -11.53 0.78
C LYS A 291 33.09 -12.14 1.27
N ASP A 292 33.07 -13.45 1.51
CA ASP A 292 31.86 -14.17 1.93
C ASP A 292 31.68 -14.19 3.45
N CYS A 293 32.79 -14.07 4.20
CA CYS A 293 32.85 -14.38 5.62
C CYS A 293 33.41 -13.26 6.52
N PHE A 294 33.94 -12.18 5.94
CA PHE A 294 34.29 -10.92 6.63
C PHE A 294 35.20 -11.03 7.88
N ILE A 295 35.96 -12.12 8.02
CA ILE A 295 37.02 -12.31 9.05
C ILE A 295 38.39 -12.01 8.45
N LYS A 296 39.31 -11.55 9.31
CA LYS A 296 40.69 -11.32 8.93
C LYS A 296 41.36 -12.67 8.57
N VAL A 297 41.67 -12.90 7.30
CA VAL A 297 42.34 -14.13 6.84
C VAL A 297 43.82 -13.85 6.73
N GLU A 298 44.62 -14.39 7.65
CA GLU A 298 46.07 -14.25 7.61
C GLU A 298 46.69 -14.97 6.40
N LYS A 299 45.99 -15.95 5.80
CA LYS A 299 46.41 -16.67 4.59
C LYS A 299 45.22 -17.06 3.71
N CYS A 300 45.43 -16.93 2.40
CA CYS A 300 44.46 -17.26 1.34
C CYS A 300 44.27 -18.79 1.21
N PRO A 301 43.03 -19.35 1.27
CA PRO A 301 42.81 -20.81 1.23
C PRO A 301 43.22 -21.49 -0.09
N TYR A 302 43.29 -20.72 -1.18
CA TYR A 302 43.69 -21.18 -2.51
C TYR A 302 45.18 -20.96 -2.79
N CYS A 303 45.80 -20.11 -1.99
CA CYS A 303 47.22 -19.83 -2.03
C CYS A 303 47.86 -20.74 -0.99
N ARG A 304 48.21 -21.97 -1.37
CA ARG A 304 48.99 -22.87 -0.50
C ARG A 304 50.40 -22.27 -0.31
N ASN A 305 50.54 -21.29 0.58
CA ASN A 305 51.73 -20.89 1.36
C ASN A 305 51.44 -19.68 2.25
#